data_AF-A0A975YDM1-F1
#
_entry.id   AF-A0A975YDM1-F1
#
_cell.length_a   1.000
_cell.length_b   1.000
_cell.length_c   1.000
_cell.angle_alpha   90.00
_cell.angle_beta   90.00
_cell.angle_gamma   90.00
#
_symmetry.space_group_name_H-M   'P 1'
#
loop_
_entity.id
_entity.type
_entity.pdbx_description
1 polymer ?
#
loop_
_entity_poly.entity_id
_entity_poly.type
_entity_poly.pdbx_seq_one_letter_code
_entity_poly.pdbx_strand_id
1 'polypeptide(L)'
;MAFGAEELRVLRRALAVALHPVPLPNEDVRACLRLAESVDEAVREAGRLRDFLMADLVRYRQALPGSLTGYLELLQEALAAGYVPLPDDLTALRALRGNPAAAALLDRCQALAERSVRARLAARVTAAAPVGPAVTAAPAPRTRLRALPGGLSADADSDANTGGNTGSGSGPDSGSDSGSDSNSGSGEPAQPKEPDRKPDEKPGKEPDKESGKEPAEPAKPPRKPGPPQRPAPGKPMPKPSEVFPPRRRPAPPPEKLAVG
;
A
#
# COMPACT_ATOMS: atom_id res chain seq x y z
N MET A 1 12.82 -13.99 -10.34
CA MET A 1 13.04 -15.40 -9.94
C MET A 1 13.52 -16.18 -11.16
N ALA A 2 14.35 -17.21 -10.98
CA ALA A 2 14.70 -18.19 -12.00
C ALA A 2 14.50 -19.58 -11.40
N PHE A 3 13.87 -20.49 -12.14
CA PHE A 3 13.53 -21.82 -11.64
C PHE A 3 14.70 -22.81 -11.78
N GLY A 4 14.95 -23.59 -10.74
CA GLY A 4 15.87 -24.71 -10.75
C GLY A 4 15.35 -25.92 -11.52
N ALA A 5 16.25 -26.83 -11.89
CA ALA A 5 15.90 -28.02 -12.67
C ALA A 5 14.84 -28.93 -12.01
N GLU A 6 14.79 -28.97 -10.67
CA GLU A 6 13.79 -29.75 -9.93
C GLU A 6 12.41 -29.05 -9.91
N GLU A 7 12.38 -27.75 -9.70
CA GLU A 7 11.17 -26.93 -9.74
C GLU A 7 10.50 -27.02 -11.12
N LEU A 8 11.31 -27.02 -12.18
CA LEU A 8 10.84 -27.24 -13.56
C LEU A 8 10.30 -28.66 -13.80
N ARG A 9 10.80 -29.71 -13.12
CA ARG A 9 10.23 -31.07 -13.18
C ARG A 9 8.87 -31.11 -12.49
N VAL A 10 8.78 -30.56 -11.27
CA VAL A 10 7.53 -30.47 -10.50
C VAL A 10 6.47 -29.69 -11.30
N LEU A 11 6.84 -28.52 -11.85
CA LEU A 11 5.95 -27.71 -12.70
C LEU A 11 5.51 -28.45 -13.97
N ARG A 12 6.43 -29.10 -14.69
CA ARG A 12 6.09 -29.89 -15.90
C ARG A 12 5.12 -31.02 -15.59
N ARG A 13 5.28 -31.71 -14.46
CA ARG A 13 4.36 -32.76 -14.00
C ARG A 13 3.01 -32.20 -13.60
N ALA A 14 2.98 -31.09 -12.86
CA ALA A 14 1.73 -30.41 -12.48
C ALA A 14 0.93 -29.98 -13.73
N LEU A 15 1.60 -29.40 -14.73
CA LEU A 15 0.99 -29.05 -16.01
C LEU A 15 0.48 -30.27 -16.79
N ALA A 16 1.23 -31.39 -16.79
CA ALA A 16 0.77 -32.63 -17.42
C ALA A 16 -0.52 -33.16 -16.78
N VAL A 17 -0.67 -33.08 -15.46
CA VAL A 17 -1.89 -33.48 -14.75
C VAL A 17 -3.03 -32.45 -14.91
N ALA A 18 -2.72 -31.16 -15.05
CA ALA A 18 -3.72 -30.14 -15.37
C ALA A 18 -4.33 -30.32 -16.77
N LEU A 19 -3.55 -30.84 -17.73
CA LEU A 19 -4.03 -31.20 -19.08
C LEU A 19 -4.71 -32.57 -19.11
N HIS A 20 -4.23 -33.53 -18.32
CA HIS A 20 -4.73 -34.91 -18.25
C HIS A 20 -4.92 -35.32 -16.78
N PRO A 21 -6.12 -35.11 -16.20
CA PRO A 21 -6.35 -35.30 -14.77
C PRO A 21 -6.23 -36.78 -14.36
N VAL A 22 -5.11 -37.10 -13.72
CA VAL A 22 -4.77 -38.41 -13.16
C VAL A 22 -4.42 -38.21 -11.68
N PRO A 23 -4.82 -39.12 -10.77
CA PRO A 23 -4.47 -39.01 -9.34
C PRO A 23 -2.96 -38.89 -9.12
N LEU A 24 -2.54 -37.82 -8.44
CA LEU A 24 -1.14 -37.60 -8.04
C LEU A 24 -0.84 -38.34 -6.72
N PRO A 25 0.34 -38.94 -6.55
CA PRO A 25 0.78 -39.45 -5.25
C PRO A 25 1.03 -38.29 -4.27
N ASN A 26 0.86 -38.55 -2.97
CA ASN A 26 0.93 -37.51 -1.93
C ASN A 26 2.24 -36.71 -1.94
N GLU A 27 3.38 -37.32 -2.26
CA GLU A 27 4.66 -36.59 -2.36
C GLU A 27 4.68 -35.56 -3.47
N ASP A 28 4.02 -35.85 -4.59
CA ASP A 28 3.98 -34.96 -5.74
C ASP A 28 3.03 -33.79 -5.48
N VAL A 29 1.91 -34.04 -4.78
CA VAL A 29 1.05 -32.98 -4.25
C VAL A 29 1.82 -32.09 -3.27
N ARG A 30 2.56 -32.68 -2.30
CA ARG A 30 3.41 -31.93 -1.37
C ARG A 30 4.51 -31.13 -2.07
N ALA A 31 5.09 -31.66 -3.15
CA ALA A 31 6.07 -30.93 -3.95
C ALA A 31 5.45 -29.74 -4.70
N CYS A 32 4.26 -29.92 -5.28
CA CYS A 32 3.54 -28.82 -5.95
C CYS A 32 3.14 -27.71 -4.97
N LEU A 33 2.68 -28.06 -3.76
CA LEU A 33 2.31 -27.08 -2.74
C LEU A 33 3.54 -26.27 -2.25
N ARG A 34 4.68 -26.92 -2.00
CA ARG A 34 5.94 -26.22 -1.64
C ARG A 34 6.45 -25.31 -2.77
N LEU A 35 6.23 -25.69 -4.03
CA LEU A 35 6.57 -24.83 -5.18
C LEU A 35 5.62 -23.63 -5.32
N ALA A 36 4.34 -23.80 -5.02
CA ALA A 36 3.39 -22.68 -4.97
C ALA A 36 3.79 -21.69 -3.86
N GLU A 37 4.08 -22.19 -2.65
CA GLU A 37 4.52 -21.39 -1.51
C GLU A 37 5.83 -20.61 -1.79
N SER A 38 6.82 -21.23 -2.45
CA SER A 38 8.06 -20.53 -2.82
C SER A 38 7.88 -19.49 -3.93
N VAL A 39 6.95 -19.71 -4.86
CA VAL A 39 6.54 -18.71 -5.87
C VAL A 39 5.80 -17.55 -5.19
N ASP A 40 4.88 -17.83 -4.26
CA ASP A 40 4.12 -16.79 -3.55
C ASP A 40 5.03 -15.93 -2.65
N GLU A 41 6.03 -16.50 -1.97
CA GLU A 41 7.04 -15.71 -1.26
C GLU A 41 7.93 -14.91 -2.23
N ALA A 42 8.33 -15.48 -3.37
CA ALA A 42 9.10 -14.74 -4.37
C ALA A 42 8.30 -13.57 -4.99
N VAL A 43 6.98 -13.71 -5.16
CA VAL A 43 6.07 -12.63 -5.58
C VAL A 43 5.91 -11.58 -4.48
N ARG A 44 5.83 -12.00 -3.21
CA ARG A 44 5.72 -11.11 -2.05
C ARG A 44 6.99 -10.29 -1.81
N GLU A 45 8.16 -10.91 -1.93
CA GLU A 45 9.46 -10.25 -1.90
C GLU A 45 9.64 -9.31 -3.09
N ALA A 46 9.26 -9.72 -4.30
CA ALA A 46 9.20 -8.82 -5.45
C ALA A 46 8.18 -7.68 -5.29
N GLY A 47 7.20 -7.81 -4.38
CA GLY A 47 6.40 -6.70 -3.85
C GLY A 47 7.26 -5.75 -3.01
N ARG A 48 7.79 -6.24 -1.89
CA ARG A 48 8.63 -5.48 -0.93
C ARG A 48 9.77 -4.70 -1.63
N LEU A 49 10.46 -5.33 -2.57
CA LEU A 49 11.53 -4.70 -3.35
C LEU A 49 11.01 -3.58 -4.26
N ARG A 50 9.86 -3.75 -4.94
CA ARG A 50 9.25 -2.68 -5.74
C ARG A 50 8.79 -1.51 -4.88
N ASP A 51 8.17 -1.78 -3.73
CA ASP A 51 7.72 -0.73 -2.82
C ASP A 51 8.89 0.11 -2.31
N PHE A 52 10.03 -0.53 -2.01
CA PHE A 52 11.28 0.16 -1.69
C PHE A 52 11.81 0.99 -2.87
N LEU A 53 11.89 0.44 -4.09
CA LEU A 53 12.30 1.18 -5.29
C LEU A 53 11.39 2.39 -5.58
N MET A 54 10.09 2.31 -5.30
CA MET A 54 9.16 3.42 -5.47
C MET A 54 9.38 4.53 -4.42
N ALA A 55 9.61 4.16 -3.16
CA ALA A 55 9.95 5.11 -2.09
C ALA A 55 11.28 5.82 -2.39
N ASP A 56 12.28 5.07 -2.87
CA ASP A 56 13.56 5.61 -3.30
C ASP A 56 13.40 6.53 -4.53
N LEU A 57 12.61 6.18 -5.54
CA LEU A 57 12.34 7.07 -6.68
C LEU A 57 11.80 8.44 -6.23
N VAL A 58 10.87 8.47 -5.28
CA VAL A 58 10.36 9.73 -4.72
C VAL A 58 11.49 10.47 -3.99
N ARG A 59 12.28 9.80 -3.14
CA ARG A 59 13.40 10.42 -2.41
C ARG A 59 14.44 11.03 -3.35
N TYR A 60 14.84 10.29 -4.40
CA TYR A 60 15.77 10.79 -5.41
C TYR A 60 15.15 11.94 -6.22
N ARG A 61 13.87 11.87 -6.60
CA ARG A 61 13.18 12.96 -7.34
C ARG A 61 13.13 14.26 -6.54
N GLN A 62 12.88 14.20 -5.23
CA GLN A 62 12.87 15.39 -4.35
C GLN A 62 14.27 15.97 -4.07
N ALA A 63 15.34 15.20 -4.32
CA ALA A 63 16.73 15.64 -4.16
C ALA A 63 17.36 16.21 -5.46
N LEU A 64 16.55 16.42 -6.52
CA LEU A 64 17.03 17.00 -7.77
C LEU A 64 17.38 18.50 -7.60
N PRO A 65 18.41 19.02 -8.30
CA PRO A 65 19.23 18.33 -9.30
C PRO A 65 20.40 17.50 -8.73
N GLY A 66 20.68 17.55 -7.42
CA GLY A 66 21.85 16.90 -6.81
C GLY A 66 21.86 15.36 -6.94
N SER A 67 20.69 14.75 -7.11
CA SER A 67 20.48 13.31 -7.26
C SER A 67 20.45 12.79 -8.71
N LEU A 68 20.69 13.66 -9.71
CA LEU A 68 20.36 13.42 -11.13
C LEU A 68 20.71 12.02 -11.63
N THR A 69 21.98 11.59 -11.51
CA THR A 69 22.44 10.30 -12.04
C THR A 69 21.65 9.12 -11.46
N GLY A 70 21.56 9.03 -10.13
CA GLY A 70 20.83 7.98 -9.45
C GLY A 70 19.32 8.01 -9.72
N TYR A 71 18.72 9.20 -9.93
CA TYR A 71 17.33 9.29 -10.36
C TYR A 71 17.11 8.68 -11.76
N LEU A 72 18.00 8.94 -12.72
CA LEU A 72 17.88 8.38 -14.08
C LEU A 72 18.18 6.88 -14.13
N GLU A 73 19.11 6.38 -13.32
CA GLU A 73 19.43 4.95 -13.17
C GLU A 73 18.27 4.18 -12.52
N LEU A 74 17.80 4.66 -11.37
CA LEU A 74 16.69 4.04 -10.63
C LEU A 74 15.38 4.06 -11.44
N LEU A 75 15.16 5.11 -12.23
CA LEU A 75 14.01 5.17 -13.15
C LEU A 75 14.16 4.15 -14.29
N GLN A 76 15.36 3.91 -14.82
CA GLN A 76 15.57 2.86 -15.82
C GLN A 76 15.27 1.47 -15.27
N GLU A 77 15.71 1.16 -14.05
CA GLU A 77 15.42 -0.10 -13.37
C GLU A 77 13.92 -0.27 -13.11
N ALA A 78 13.24 0.76 -12.58
CA ALA A 78 11.80 0.75 -12.38
C ALA A 78 11.03 0.52 -13.70
N LEU A 79 11.41 1.19 -14.79
CA LEU A 79 10.79 1.00 -16.11
C LEU A 79 11.09 -0.38 -16.72
N ALA A 80 12.18 -1.04 -16.32
CA ALA A 80 12.45 -2.44 -16.66
C ALA A 80 11.59 -3.42 -15.82
N ALA A 81 11.32 -3.08 -14.55
CA ALA A 81 10.39 -3.79 -13.67
C ALA A 81 8.89 -3.52 -13.97
N GLY A 82 8.57 -2.82 -15.07
CA GLY A 82 7.20 -2.58 -15.53
C GLY A 82 6.50 -1.35 -14.93
N TYR A 83 7.24 -0.44 -14.29
CA TYR A 83 6.71 0.83 -13.78
C TYR A 83 6.04 1.67 -14.88
N VAL A 84 4.95 2.34 -14.53
CA VAL A 84 4.30 3.35 -15.37
C VAL A 84 4.65 4.73 -14.81
N PRO A 85 5.37 5.60 -15.55
CA PRO A 85 5.89 6.85 -15.01
C PRO A 85 4.77 7.83 -14.63
N LEU A 86 4.95 8.55 -13.53
CA LEU A 86 3.97 9.52 -13.04
C LEU A 86 4.11 10.89 -13.73
N PRO A 87 3.09 11.77 -13.63
CA PRO A 87 3.18 13.15 -14.11
C PRO A 87 4.39 13.92 -13.54
N ASP A 88 4.74 13.66 -12.29
CA ASP A 88 5.93 14.19 -11.63
C ASP A 88 7.22 13.79 -12.34
N ASP A 89 7.36 12.53 -12.77
CA ASP A 89 8.57 12.04 -13.44
C ASP A 89 8.71 12.66 -14.82
N LEU A 90 7.60 12.79 -15.56
CA LEU A 90 7.55 13.55 -16.80
C LEU A 90 7.88 15.03 -16.58
N THR A 91 7.66 15.57 -15.37
CA THR A 91 7.94 16.98 -15.04
C THR A 91 9.41 17.16 -14.64
N ALA A 92 9.96 16.26 -13.82
CA ALA A 92 11.39 16.18 -13.50
C ALA A 92 12.23 16.00 -14.77
N LEU A 93 11.89 15.03 -15.62
CA LEU A 93 12.59 14.80 -16.89
C LEU A 93 12.46 15.98 -17.88
N ARG A 94 11.36 16.74 -17.86
CA ARG A 94 11.24 18.00 -18.63
C ARG A 94 12.19 19.07 -18.11
N ALA A 95 12.32 19.24 -16.80
CA ALA A 95 13.27 20.18 -16.21
C ALA A 95 14.74 19.79 -16.50
N LEU A 96 15.02 18.48 -16.61
CA LEU A 96 16.34 17.93 -16.90
C LEU A 96 16.67 17.81 -18.40
N ARG A 97 15.85 18.38 -19.31
CA ARG A 97 15.98 18.19 -20.77
C ARG A 97 17.31 18.60 -21.40
N GLY A 98 18.14 19.39 -20.72
CA GLY A 98 19.52 19.68 -21.15
C GLY A 98 20.46 18.46 -21.10
N ASN A 99 20.07 17.38 -20.41
CA ASN A 99 20.80 16.12 -20.37
C ASN A 99 20.23 15.13 -21.41
N PRO A 100 21.05 14.54 -22.30
CA PRO A 100 20.57 13.67 -23.37
C PRO A 100 19.98 12.35 -22.87
N ALA A 101 20.44 11.80 -21.74
CA ALA A 101 19.86 10.60 -21.15
C ALA A 101 18.48 10.89 -20.53
N ALA A 102 18.31 12.06 -19.89
CA ALA A 102 17.01 12.51 -19.41
C ALA A 102 16.02 12.77 -20.56
N ALA A 103 16.48 13.32 -21.69
CA ALA A 103 15.67 13.50 -22.88
C ALA A 103 15.22 12.16 -23.49
N ALA A 104 16.14 11.21 -23.70
CA ALA A 104 15.79 9.88 -24.21
C ALA A 104 14.84 9.10 -23.27
N LEU A 105 14.99 9.26 -21.95
CA LEU A 105 14.05 8.72 -20.97
C LEU A 105 12.68 9.41 -21.02
N LEU A 106 12.63 10.73 -21.20
CA LEU A 106 11.38 11.47 -21.32
C LEU A 106 10.51 10.94 -22.47
N ASP A 107 11.12 10.69 -23.63
CA ASP A 107 10.40 10.22 -24.82
C ASP A 107 9.92 8.76 -24.62
N ARG A 108 10.75 7.88 -24.04
CA ARG A 108 10.36 6.51 -23.63
C ARG A 108 9.21 6.53 -22.60
N CYS A 109 9.26 7.44 -21.62
CA CYS A 109 8.26 7.60 -20.59
C CYS A 109 6.92 8.11 -21.16
N GLN A 110 6.94 9.05 -22.11
CA GLN A 110 5.73 9.51 -22.80
C GLN A 110 5.06 8.37 -23.57
N ALA A 111 5.84 7.61 -24.36
CA ALA A 111 5.32 6.46 -25.10
C ALA A 111 4.79 5.32 -24.21
N LEU A 112 5.24 5.21 -22.95
CA LEU A 112 4.66 4.31 -21.94
C LEU A 112 3.39 4.89 -21.31
N ALA A 113 3.41 6.16 -20.91
CA ALA A 113 2.27 6.86 -20.33
C ALA A 113 1.07 6.84 -21.29
N GLU A 114 1.26 7.17 -22.56
CA GLU A 114 0.25 7.09 -23.61
C GLU A 114 -0.36 5.70 -23.77
N ARG A 115 0.48 4.66 -23.85
CA ARG A 115 -0.01 3.26 -23.94
C ARG A 115 -0.85 2.90 -22.72
N SER A 116 -0.45 3.35 -21.52
CA SER A 116 -1.23 3.14 -20.29
C SER A 116 -2.58 3.88 -20.32
N VAL A 117 -2.64 5.11 -20.87
CA VAL A 117 -3.89 5.87 -21.03
C VAL A 117 -4.79 5.17 -22.06
N ARG A 118 -4.24 4.79 -23.22
CA ARG A 118 -4.96 4.09 -24.30
C ARG A 118 -5.54 2.76 -23.82
N ALA A 119 -4.79 2.00 -23.03
CA ALA A 119 -5.27 0.77 -22.40
C ALA A 119 -6.40 1.03 -21.37
N ARG A 120 -6.27 2.05 -20.50
CA ARG A 120 -7.34 2.43 -19.55
C ARG A 120 -8.61 2.92 -20.26
N LEU A 121 -8.49 3.61 -21.39
CA LEU A 121 -9.63 4.04 -22.19
C LEU A 121 -10.32 2.86 -22.89
N ALA A 122 -9.55 1.96 -23.51
CA ALA A 122 -10.09 0.73 -24.10
C ALA A 122 -10.81 -0.13 -23.05
N ALA A 123 -10.20 -0.34 -21.88
CA ALA A 123 -10.80 -1.09 -20.77
C ALA A 123 -12.11 -0.46 -20.26
N ARG A 124 -12.22 0.88 -20.27
CA ARG A 124 -13.48 1.58 -19.95
C ARG A 124 -14.55 1.37 -21.02
N VAL A 125 -14.20 1.36 -22.30
CA VAL A 125 -15.15 1.08 -23.39
C VAL A 125 -15.66 -0.37 -23.30
N THR A 126 -14.78 -1.35 -23.02
CA THR A 126 -15.21 -2.74 -22.83
C THR A 126 -16.02 -2.96 -21.56
N ALA A 127 -15.72 -2.24 -20.47
CA ALA A 127 -16.49 -2.31 -19.23
C ALA A 127 -17.83 -1.55 -19.28
N ALA A 128 -17.99 -0.62 -20.24
CA ALA A 128 -19.24 0.07 -20.52
C ALA A 128 -20.16 -0.68 -21.51
N ALA A 129 -19.69 -1.80 -22.09
CA ALA A 129 -20.56 -2.71 -22.83
C ALA A 129 -21.49 -3.44 -21.84
N PRO A 130 -22.82 -3.48 -22.08
CA PRO A 130 -23.75 -4.08 -21.14
C PRO A 130 -23.62 -5.60 -21.12
N VAL A 131 -22.98 -6.12 -20.07
CA VAL A 131 -23.20 -7.49 -19.61
C VAL A 131 -24.66 -7.62 -19.15
N GLY A 132 -25.25 -8.80 -19.31
CA GLY A 132 -26.67 -9.07 -19.00
C GLY A 132 -27.09 -8.67 -17.57
N PRO A 133 -28.39 -8.40 -17.35
CA PRO A 133 -28.84 -7.54 -16.26
C PRO A 133 -28.67 -8.14 -14.86
N ALA A 134 -27.76 -7.56 -14.08
CA ALA A 134 -27.85 -7.52 -12.62
C ALA A 134 -28.49 -6.19 -12.21
N VAL A 135 -29.54 -6.23 -11.37
CA VAL A 135 -30.38 -5.06 -11.08
C VAL A 135 -29.75 -4.18 -10.00
N THR A 136 -29.05 -3.13 -10.41
CA THR A 136 -28.85 -1.90 -9.61
C THR A 136 -29.20 -0.69 -10.46
N ALA A 137 -30.08 0.18 -9.96
CA ALA A 137 -30.69 1.23 -10.76
C ALA A 137 -29.77 2.45 -10.93
N ALA A 138 -29.34 2.73 -12.16
CA ALA A 138 -28.73 3.99 -12.52
C ALA A 138 -29.82 5.06 -12.78
N PRO A 139 -29.63 6.33 -12.36
CA PRO A 139 -30.62 7.38 -12.59
C PRO A 139 -30.69 7.76 -14.06
N ALA A 140 -31.91 7.73 -14.63
CA ALA A 140 -32.13 8.01 -16.04
C ALA A 140 -31.77 9.46 -16.43
N PRO A 141 -31.24 9.71 -17.64
CA PRO A 141 -30.92 11.06 -18.10
C PRO A 141 -32.21 11.88 -18.26
N ARG A 142 -32.27 13.05 -17.61
CA ARG A 142 -33.43 13.96 -17.67
C ARG A 142 -33.70 14.41 -19.10
N THR A 143 -34.77 13.89 -19.70
CA THR A 143 -35.27 14.30 -21.02
C THR A 143 -35.68 15.76 -20.98
N ARG A 144 -34.96 16.62 -21.73
CA ARG A 144 -35.36 18.02 -21.91
C ARG A 144 -36.68 18.08 -22.67
N LEU A 145 -37.73 18.57 -22.02
CA LEU A 145 -39.02 18.83 -22.67
C LEU A 145 -38.80 19.83 -23.82
N ARG A 146 -39.19 19.45 -25.03
CA ARG A 146 -39.31 20.41 -26.13
C ARG A 146 -40.58 21.23 -25.90
N ALA A 147 -40.46 22.55 -25.95
CA ALA A 147 -41.62 23.44 -25.82
C ALA A 147 -42.62 23.18 -26.96
N LEU A 148 -43.90 23.06 -26.61
CA LEU A 148 -44.99 22.99 -27.57
C LEU A 148 -45.34 24.41 -28.07
N PRO A 149 -45.52 24.63 -29.38
CA PRO A 149 -45.78 25.95 -29.93
C PRO A 149 -47.29 26.30 -29.95
N GLY A 150 -47.63 27.49 -29.45
CA GLY A 150 -48.81 28.24 -29.89
C GLY A 150 -50.12 27.98 -29.13
N GLY A 151 -50.69 29.07 -28.61
CA GLY A 151 -52.05 29.16 -28.08
C GLY A 151 -52.37 30.63 -27.82
N LEU A 152 -53.20 31.24 -28.67
CA LEU A 152 -53.50 32.67 -28.64
C LEU A 152 -54.82 32.96 -27.94
N SER A 153 -54.82 33.97 -27.07
CA SER A 153 -55.95 34.86 -26.80
C SER A 153 -55.38 36.22 -26.40
N ALA A 154 -56.01 37.30 -26.85
CA ALA A 154 -55.67 38.66 -26.47
C ALA A 154 -56.85 39.31 -25.75
N ASP A 155 -56.57 40.26 -24.87
CA ASP A 155 -57.39 41.45 -24.61
C ASP A 155 -56.49 42.51 -23.95
N ALA A 156 -56.91 43.78 -23.97
CA ALA A 156 -56.14 44.96 -23.59
C ALA A 156 -56.68 45.57 -22.25
N ASP A 157 -56.12 46.61 -21.63
CA ASP A 157 -54.96 47.48 -21.93
C ASP A 157 -53.87 47.31 -20.83
N SER A 158 -53.24 48.25 -20.09
CA SER A 158 -53.24 49.73 -20.06
C SER A 158 -51.98 50.33 -19.41
N ASP A 159 -51.73 51.60 -19.75
CA ASP A 159 -50.96 52.64 -19.04
C ASP A 159 -49.53 52.38 -18.54
N ALA A 160 -48.63 53.10 -19.22
CA ALA A 160 -47.23 53.31 -18.89
C ALA A 160 -46.96 53.93 -17.51
N ASN A 161 -45.74 53.71 -17.00
CA ASN A 161 -44.99 54.81 -16.40
C ASN A 161 -43.47 54.70 -16.68
N THR A 162 -42.81 55.86 -16.60
CA THR A 162 -41.38 56.09 -16.75
C THR A 162 -40.66 55.95 -15.40
N GLY A 163 -39.38 55.57 -15.42
CA GLY A 163 -38.46 55.85 -14.31
C GLY A 163 -37.49 54.72 -14.00
N GLY A 164 -36.20 55.03 -14.00
CA GLY A 164 -35.18 54.23 -13.34
C GLY A 164 -34.55 55.02 -12.19
N ASN A 165 -33.99 54.34 -11.20
CA ASN A 165 -32.97 54.93 -10.33
C ASN A 165 -32.04 53.86 -9.71
N THR A 166 -30.96 54.34 -9.11
CA THR A 166 -29.96 53.59 -8.34
C THR A 166 -30.51 52.94 -7.06
N GLY A 167 -29.81 51.90 -6.58
CA GLY A 167 -30.04 51.32 -5.25
C GLY A 167 -28.85 50.47 -4.80
N SER A 168 -28.06 50.99 -3.85
CA SER A 168 -27.04 50.20 -3.14
C SER A 168 -27.68 49.45 -1.97
N GLY A 169 -27.22 48.24 -1.67
CA GLY A 169 -27.76 47.40 -0.59
C GLY A 169 -26.73 46.42 -0.06
N SER A 170 -26.22 46.68 1.15
CA SER A 170 -25.27 45.83 1.87
C SER A 170 -25.98 44.77 2.72
N GLY A 171 -25.30 43.67 3.05
CA GLY A 171 -25.68 42.86 4.21
C GLY A 171 -25.39 41.36 4.10
N PRO A 172 -24.93 40.68 5.17
CA PRO A 172 -24.61 39.26 5.15
C PRO A 172 -25.51 38.41 6.08
N ASP A 173 -25.08 37.16 6.24
CA ASP A 173 -25.32 36.23 7.36
C ASP A 173 -26.51 35.25 7.25
N SER A 174 -26.19 33.99 7.53
CA SER A 174 -27.08 32.87 7.85
C SER A 174 -26.25 31.64 8.21
N GLY A 175 -25.51 31.70 9.32
CA GLY A 175 -25.04 30.48 9.97
C GLY A 175 -26.22 29.60 10.42
N SER A 176 -26.17 28.29 10.17
CA SER A 176 -27.17 27.32 10.64
C SER A 176 -26.51 26.22 11.47
N ASP A 177 -26.54 26.41 12.79
CA ASP A 177 -26.20 25.40 13.79
C ASP A 177 -27.30 24.31 13.84
N SER A 178 -26.91 23.06 14.13
CA SER A 178 -27.81 21.97 14.47
C SER A 178 -27.07 20.84 15.20
N GLY A 179 -26.64 21.10 16.44
CA GLY A 179 -26.22 20.04 17.36
C GLY A 179 -27.34 19.04 17.67
N SER A 180 -26.98 17.81 18.08
CA SER A 180 -27.90 16.79 18.61
C SER A 180 -27.12 15.78 19.45
N ASP A 181 -27.12 15.99 20.77
CA ASP A 181 -26.48 15.13 21.77
C ASP A 181 -27.32 13.88 22.11
N SER A 182 -26.72 13.00 22.94
CA SER A 182 -27.33 11.87 23.69
C SER A 182 -27.41 10.51 22.98
N ASN A 183 -27.24 9.37 23.67
CA ASN A 183 -26.53 9.08 24.93
C ASN A 183 -26.22 7.55 24.99
N SER A 184 -25.28 7.18 25.86
CA SER A 184 -24.89 5.85 26.33
C SER A 184 -26.03 4.85 26.57
N GLY A 185 -25.77 3.55 26.34
CA GLY A 185 -26.74 2.48 26.60
C GLY A 185 -26.16 1.05 26.52
N SER A 186 -25.20 0.71 27.39
CA SER A 186 -24.71 -0.67 27.53
C SER A 186 -25.70 -1.54 28.32
N GLY A 187 -26.15 -2.67 27.75
CA GLY A 187 -27.12 -3.57 28.40
C GLY A 187 -26.87 -5.04 28.06
N GLU A 188 -26.26 -5.76 28.99
CA GLU A 188 -26.03 -7.21 28.95
C GLU A 188 -27.12 -7.94 29.77
N PRO A 189 -27.86 -8.91 29.19
CA PRO A 189 -28.80 -9.75 29.93
C PRO A 189 -28.23 -11.16 30.24
N ALA A 190 -28.57 -11.69 31.42
CA ALA A 190 -27.96 -12.90 31.98
C ALA A 190 -28.58 -14.25 31.52
N GLN A 191 -27.91 -15.34 31.90
CA GLN A 191 -28.22 -16.75 31.63
C GLN A 191 -29.50 -17.28 32.33
N PRO A 192 -29.97 -18.49 31.93
CA PRO A 192 -30.60 -19.41 32.86
C PRO A 192 -30.05 -20.87 32.84
N LYS A 193 -29.25 -21.20 33.85
CA LYS A 193 -29.19 -22.46 34.64
C LYS A 193 -28.75 -23.80 34.02
N GLU A 194 -28.14 -24.61 34.90
CA GLU A 194 -27.62 -25.98 34.74
C GLU A 194 -28.72 -27.06 34.94
N PRO A 195 -28.38 -28.38 34.89
CA PRO A 195 -28.01 -29.02 36.16
C PRO A 195 -26.92 -30.14 36.11
N ASP A 196 -26.34 -30.37 37.30
CA ASP A 196 -25.80 -31.62 37.86
C ASP A 196 -24.71 -32.44 37.12
N ARG A 197 -23.46 -32.31 37.62
CA ARG A 197 -22.57 -33.45 37.88
C ARG A 197 -21.77 -33.29 39.18
N LYS A 198 -21.90 -34.25 40.10
CA LYS A 198 -21.04 -34.41 41.28
C LYS A 198 -19.61 -34.84 40.89
N PRO A 199 -18.64 -34.55 41.78
CA PRO A 199 -17.84 -35.64 42.37
C PRO A 199 -17.78 -35.56 43.90
N ASP A 200 -17.67 -36.72 44.56
CA ASP A 200 -17.57 -36.84 46.04
C ASP A 200 -16.11 -37.07 46.51
N GLU A 201 -15.90 -36.97 47.83
CA GLU A 201 -14.75 -37.44 48.66
C GLU A 201 -13.37 -36.72 48.64
N LYS A 202 -13.17 -35.95 49.73
CA LYS A 202 -11.91 -35.62 50.46
C LYS A 202 -11.46 -36.84 51.33
N PRO A 203 -10.46 -36.81 52.27
CA PRO A 203 -9.64 -35.70 52.80
C PRO A 203 -8.11 -35.95 53.04
N GLY A 204 -7.38 -34.87 53.42
CA GLY A 204 -6.72 -34.88 54.73
C GLY A 204 -5.20 -34.61 54.84
N LYS A 205 -4.80 -33.35 55.14
CA LYS A 205 -4.27 -32.94 56.48
C LYS A 205 -3.82 -31.47 56.54
N GLU A 206 -4.25 -30.80 57.61
CA GLU A 206 -3.77 -29.52 58.20
C GLU A 206 -2.91 -29.85 59.45
N PRO A 207 -2.28 -28.91 60.21
CA PRO A 207 -2.40 -27.44 60.27
C PRO A 207 -1.05 -26.73 59.91
N ASP A 208 -0.62 -25.51 60.32
CA ASP A 208 -1.01 -24.62 61.44
C ASP A 208 -0.57 -23.13 61.22
N LYS A 209 -1.17 -22.22 62.02
CA LYS A 209 -0.86 -20.79 62.27
C LYS A 209 -1.12 -19.76 61.15
N GLU A 210 -1.93 -18.70 61.33
CA GLU A 210 -1.96 -17.63 62.37
C GLU A 210 -0.86 -16.56 62.09
N SER A 211 -1.12 -15.26 61.93
CA SER A 211 -2.33 -14.41 62.10
C SER A 211 -2.25 -13.11 61.25
N GLY A 212 -3.30 -12.27 61.27
CA GLY A 212 -3.18 -10.83 60.96
C GLY A 212 -4.31 -10.24 60.10
N LYS A 213 -4.76 -9.02 60.43
CA LYS A 213 -5.75 -8.24 59.64
C LYS A 213 -5.15 -6.93 59.11
N GLU A 214 -5.78 -6.44 58.05
CA GLU A 214 -5.85 -5.06 57.52
C GLU A 214 -5.61 -3.90 58.52
N PRO A 215 -5.11 -2.72 58.07
CA PRO A 215 -5.70 -1.97 56.93
C PRO A 215 -4.73 -1.37 55.89
N ALA A 216 -5.33 -0.85 54.81
CA ALA A 216 -4.64 -0.28 53.65
C ALA A 216 -4.02 1.12 53.88
N GLU A 217 -2.79 1.33 53.38
CA GLU A 217 -2.20 2.67 53.22
C GLU A 217 -2.74 3.39 51.96
N PRO A 218 -2.84 4.73 51.97
CA PRO A 218 -3.30 5.51 50.82
C PRO A 218 -2.28 5.57 49.67
N ALA A 219 -2.79 5.68 48.44
CA ALA A 219 -1.99 5.68 47.22
C ALA A 219 -1.03 6.89 47.15
N LYS A 220 0.26 6.59 46.93
CA LYS A 220 1.32 7.61 46.79
C LYS A 220 1.24 8.24 45.37
N PRO A 221 1.28 9.58 45.23
CA PRO A 221 1.08 10.24 43.95
C PRO A 221 2.21 9.93 42.93
N PRO A 222 1.93 9.99 41.62
CA PRO A 222 2.88 9.58 40.58
C PRO A 222 4.15 10.45 40.60
N ARG A 223 5.31 9.79 40.50
CA ARG A 223 6.61 10.46 40.41
C ARG A 223 6.71 11.25 39.10
N LYS A 224 7.13 12.51 39.20
CA LYS A 224 7.45 13.35 38.02
C LYS A 224 8.57 12.67 37.19
N PRO A 225 8.55 12.75 35.85
CA PRO A 225 9.64 12.24 35.02
C PRO A 225 10.99 12.85 35.39
N GLY A 226 12.03 12.01 35.49
CA GLY A 226 13.40 12.47 35.66
C GLY A 226 13.98 13.07 34.36
N PRO A 227 15.05 13.88 34.44
CA PRO A 227 15.75 14.37 33.26
C PRO A 227 16.34 13.21 32.43
N PRO A 228 16.49 13.37 31.11
CA PRO A 228 16.94 12.30 30.23
C PRO A 228 18.36 11.84 30.57
N GLN A 229 18.56 10.53 30.67
CA GLN A 229 19.89 9.95 30.85
C GLN A 229 20.73 10.19 29.59
N ARG A 230 22.00 10.57 29.77
CA ARG A 230 22.96 10.69 28.65
C ARG A 230 23.27 9.30 28.09
N PRO A 231 23.41 9.14 26.76
CA PRO A 231 23.91 7.89 26.17
C PRO A 231 25.27 7.50 26.76
N ALA A 232 25.47 6.21 26.98
CA ALA A 232 26.78 5.69 27.38
C ALA A 232 27.83 5.96 26.27
N PRO A 233 29.10 6.20 26.62
CA PRO A 233 30.15 6.43 25.63
C PRO A 233 30.28 5.21 24.71
N GLY A 234 30.25 5.46 23.40
CA GLY A 234 30.29 4.41 22.38
C GLY A 234 31.58 3.60 22.44
N LYS A 235 31.50 2.32 22.03
CA LYS A 235 32.68 1.47 21.83
C LYS A 235 33.63 2.17 20.83
N PRO A 236 34.95 2.25 21.10
CA PRO A 236 35.88 2.91 20.19
C PRO A 236 35.87 2.22 18.83
N MET A 237 36.06 2.99 17.75
CA MET A 237 36.14 2.44 16.39
C MET A 237 37.35 1.48 16.27
N PRO A 238 37.19 0.34 15.58
CA PRO A 238 38.29 -0.58 15.32
C PRO A 238 39.37 0.10 14.48
N LYS A 239 40.62 -0.31 14.68
CA LYS A 239 41.76 0.35 14.01
C LYS A 239 41.86 -0.08 12.54
N PRO A 240 42.46 0.74 11.63
CA PRO A 240 42.60 0.35 10.23
C PRO A 240 43.33 -0.98 10.01
N SER A 241 44.30 -1.31 10.88
CA SER A 241 45.03 -2.60 10.88
C SER A 241 44.19 -3.82 11.28
N GLU A 242 42.99 -3.59 11.81
CA GLU A 242 42.03 -4.59 12.31
C GLU A 242 40.97 -4.90 11.24
N VAL A 243 40.62 -3.90 10.43
CA VAL A 243 39.71 -4.01 9.28
C VAL A 243 40.45 -4.44 8.01
N PHE A 244 41.71 -4.00 7.83
CA PHE A 244 42.53 -4.28 6.65
C PHE A 244 43.79 -5.09 7.03
N PRO A 245 43.72 -6.44 7.09
CA PRO A 245 44.89 -7.26 7.29
C PRO A 245 45.91 -7.04 6.15
N PRO A 246 47.22 -6.98 6.45
CA PRO A 246 48.23 -6.65 5.45
C PRO A 246 48.24 -7.70 4.33
N ARG A 247 48.16 -7.25 3.08
CA ARG A 247 48.12 -8.11 1.88
C ARG A 247 49.37 -8.98 1.84
N ARG A 248 49.21 -10.29 2.10
CA ARG A 248 50.27 -11.28 1.90
C ARG A 248 50.71 -11.21 0.44
N ARG A 249 52.00 -10.97 0.20
CA ARG A 249 52.57 -11.03 -1.16
C ARG A 249 52.43 -12.48 -1.67
N PRO A 250 52.04 -12.72 -2.93
CA PRO A 250 52.05 -14.06 -3.50
C PRO A 250 53.49 -14.61 -3.50
N ALA A 251 53.64 -15.90 -3.25
CA ALA A 251 54.93 -16.58 -3.39
C ALA A 251 55.35 -16.63 -4.87
N PRO A 252 56.66 -16.59 -5.18
CA PRO A 252 57.13 -16.78 -6.55
C PRO A 252 56.78 -18.19 -7.06
N PRO A 253 56.52 -18.37 -8.36
CA PRO A 253 56.25 -19.69 -8.94
C PRO A 253 57.50 -20.57 -8.89
N PRO A 254 57.37 -21.90 -8.72
CA PRO A 254 58.50 -22.81 -8.71
C PRO A 254 59.16 -22.88 -10.10
N GLU A 255 60.49 -22.92 -10.11
CA GLU A 255 61.28 -23.08 -11.33
C GLU A 255 61.08 -24.47 -11.93
N LYS A 256 60.89 -24.54 -13.25
CA LYS A 256 60.78 -25.80 -13.97
C LYS A 256 62.18 -26.34 -14.25
N LEU A 257 62.61 -27.34 -13.48
CA LEU A 257 63.76 -28.15 -13.84
C LEU A 257 63.50 -28.81 -15.20
N ALA A 258 64.39 -28.56 -16.16
CA ALA A 258 64.34 -29.23 -17.46
C ALA A 258 64.78 -30.69 -17.29
N VAL A 259 63.94 -31.62 -17.74
CA VAL A 259 64.32 -33.02 -17.92
C VAL A 259 64.88 -33.16 -19.33
N GLY A 260 66.09 -33.71 -19.43
CA GLY A 260 66.70 -34.23 -20.66
C GLY A 260 66.83 -35.74 -20.58
#